data_AF-G0EXF7-F1
#
_entry.id   AF-G0EXF7-F1
#
_cell.length_a   1.000
_cell.length_b   1.000
_cell.length_c   1.000
_cell.angle_alpha   90.00
_cell.angle_beta   90.00
_cell.angle_gamma   90.00
#
_symmetry.space_group_name_H-M   'P 1'
#
loop_
_entity.id
_entity.type
_entity.pdbx_description
1 polymer ?
#
loop_
_entity_poly.entity_id
_entity_poly.type
_entity_poly.pdbx_seq_one_letter_code
_entity_poly.pdbx_strand_id
1 'polypeptide(L)'
;MDHASDERRRFDELVLPQLDAAYNLARWLSGSASEADDVVQEAFLRAYRHFGSFHGEQPRPWLLAIVRNTWFTTCQKRKSAGEVCSYDDLHENQPLPAWHDGQDSPEQWLLRQEDVRLVHRALEQLPVAYREVLVLRELEELPYRDIARVADIAIGTVMSRLARGRRMLAAAVTALQQQGTAQEPAHARPPSGALAPAPHPAGETGHGLQ
;
A
#
# COMPACT_ATOMS: atom_id res chain seq x y z
N MET A 1 -20.62 -17.68 35.39
CA MET A 1 -19.48 -16.79 35.13
C MET A 1 -18.65 -17.21 33.91
N ASP A 2 -19.06 -18.23 33.12
CA ASP A 2 -18.29 -18.74 31.97
C ASP A 2 -18.50 -18.02 30.61
N HIS A 3 -19.65 -17.36 30.42
CA HIS A 3 -20.00 -16.81 29.10
C HIS A 3 -19.11 -15.65 28.65
N ALA A 4 -18.67 -14.78 29.57
CA ALA A 4 -17.82 -13.64 29.22
C ALA A 4 -16.39 -14.07 28.82
N SER A 5 -15.86 -15.12 29.46
CA SER A 5 -14.57 -15.72 29.10
C SER A 5 -14.63 -16.48 27.76
N ASP A 6 -15.77 -17.11 27.47
CA ASP A 6 -15.99 -17.83 26.21
C ASP A 6 -16.17 -16.87 25.03
N GLU A 7 -16.95 -15.80 25.20
CA GLU A 7 -17.10 -14.74 24.20
C GLU A 7 -15.76 -14.05 23.90
N ARG A 8 -14.95 -13.79 24.93
CA ARG A 8 -13.62 -13.24 24.76
C ARG A 8 -12.71 -14.16 23.95
N ARG A 9 -12.66 -15.46 24.29
CA ARG A 9 -11.87 -16.44 23.55
C ARG A 9 -12.29 -16.50 22.08
N ARG A 10 -13.60 -16.53 21.81
CA ARG A 10 -14.13 -16.59 20.45
C ARG A 10 -13.83 -15.31 19.66
N PHE A 11 -13.81 -14.14 20.30
CA PHE A 11 -13.37 -12.90 19.67
C PHE A 11 -11.89 -13.00 19.28
N ASP A 12 -11.05 -13.44 20.22
CA ASP A 12 -9.61 -13.56 20.00
C ASP A 12 -9.29 -14.57 18.88
N GLU A 13 -10.06 -15.66 18.77
CA GLU A 13 -9.89 -16.68 17.72
C GLU A 13 -10.39 -16.24 16.34
N LEU A 14 -11.48 -15.47 16.27
CA LEU A 14 -12.13 -15.15 14.99
C LEU A 14 -11.73 -13.78 14.42
N VAL A 15 -11.51 -12.79 15.30
CA VAL A 15 -11.36 -11.39 14.90
C VAL A 15 -9.90 -10.94 14.92
N LEU A 16 -9.09 -11.33 15.92
CA LEU A 16 -7.68 -10.94 15.96
C LEU A 16 -6.87 -11.40 14.73
N PRO A 17 -7.10 -12.59 14.13
CA PRO A 17 -6.39 -12.97 12.91
C PRO A 17 -6.68 -12.06 11.71
N GLN A 18 -7.70 -11.20 11.81
CA GLN A 18 -8.07 -10.25 10.77
C GLN A 18 -7.45 -8.85 10.98
N LEU A 19 -6.54 -8.71 11.96
CA LEU A 19 -5.89 -7.42 12.28
C LEU A 19 -5.12 -6.85 11.08
N ASP A 20 -4.33 -7.67 10.39
CA ASP A 20 -3.54 -7.20 9.25
C ASP A 20 -4.45 -6.69 8.12
N ALA A 21 -5.52 -7.43 7.82
CA ALA A 21 -6.54 -7.01 6.86
C ALA A 21 -7.19 -5.68 7.25
N ALA A 22 -7.53 -5.52 8.55
CA ALA A 22 -8.12 -4.30 9.08
C ALA A 22 -7.16 -3.11 8.95
N TYR A 23 -5.89 -3.30 9.31
CA TYR A 23 -4.87 -2.27 9.20
C TYR A 23 -4.56 -1.90 7.74
N ASN A 24 -4.45 -2.88 6.86
CA ASN A 24 -4.26 -2.65 5.43
C ASN A 24 -5.38 -1.77 4.85
N LEU A 25 -6.65 -2.13 5.10
CA LEU A 25 -7.77 -1.33 4.65
C LEU A 25 -7.75 0.09 5.24
N ALA A 26 -7.49 0.23 6.54
CA ALA A 26 -7.43 1.53 7.20
C ALA A 26 -6.29 2.41 6.63
N ARG A 27 -5.12 1.83 6.38
CA ARG A 27 -3.96 2.51 5.82
C ARG A 27 -4.20 2.97 4.38
N TRP A 28 -4.94 2.19 3.59
CA TRP A 28 -5.33 2.54 2.23
C TRP A 28 -6.41 3.62 2.15
N LEU A 29 -7.35 3.61 3.09
CA LEU A 29 -8.42 4.61 3.16
C LEU A 29 -7.90 5.96 3.68
N SER A 30 -7.05 5.95 4.71
CA SER A 30 -6.53 7.16 5.35
C SER A 30 -5.32 7.78 4.67
N GLY A 31 -4.45 6.97 4.04
CA GLY A 31 -3.18 7.48 3.52
C GLY A 31 -2.13 7.82 4.61
N SER A 32 -2.45 7.67 5.90
CA SER A 32 -1.54 7.90 7.02
C SER A 32 -1.45 6.69 7.96
N ALA A 33 -0.25 6.37 8.46
CA ALA A 33 -0.07 5.28 9.43
C ALA A 33 -0.73 5.61 10.77
N SER A 34 -0.54 6.84 11.26
CA SER A 34 -1.15 7.30 12.52
C SER A 34 -2.66 7.23 12.48
N GLU A 35 -3.27 7.65 11.37
CA GLU A 35 -4.72 7.57 11.22
C GLU A 35 -5.22 6.13 11.08
N ALA A 36 -4.44 5.27 10.43
CA ALA A 36 -4.77 3.86 10.32
C ALA A 36 -4.79 3.18 11.70
N ASP A 37 -3.80 3.44 12.55
CA ASP A 37 -3.74 2.94 13.92
C ASP A 37 -4.97 3.37 14.73
N ASP A 38 -5.34 4.66 14.67
CA ASP A 38 -6.51 5.19 15.37
C ASP A 38 -7.81 4.54 14.88
N VAL A 39 -7.98 4.40 13.55
CA VAL A 39 -9.16 3.77 12.95
C VAL A 39 -9.26 2.31 13.34
N VAL A 40 -8.15 1.56 13.31
CA VAL A 40 -8.13 0.14 13.69
C VAL A 40 -8.45 -0.02 15.16
N GLN A 41 -7.84 0.77 16.04
CA GLN A 41 -8.13 0.70 17.48
C GLN A 41 -9.62 0.93 17.76
N GLU A 42 -10.20 2.00 17.23
CA GLU A 42 -11.62 2.28 17.41
C GLU A 42 -12.51 1.20 16.76
N ALA A 43 -12.12 0.66 15.60
CA ALA A 43 -12.83 -0.43 14.95
C ALA A 43 -12.84 -1.71 15.78
N PHE A 44 -11.72 -2.08 16.40
CA PHE A 44 -11.64 -3.25 17.29
C PHE A 44 -12.44 -3.05 18.57
N LEU A 45 -12.46 -1.83 19.14
CA LEU A 45 -13.31 -1.50 20.28
C LEU A 45 -14.80 -1.65 19.93
N ARG A 46 -15.21 -1.16 18.76
CA ARG A 46 -16.59 -1.34 18.25
C ARG A 46 -16.91 -2.80 17.97
N ALA A 47 -16.00 -3.52 17.32
CA ALA A 47 -16.14 -4.94 17.04
C ALA A 47 -16.36 -5.72 18.34
N TYR A 48 -15.55 -5.47 19.37
CA TYR A 48 -15.69 -6.12 20.67
C TYR A 48 -17.04 -5.80 21.32
N ARG A 49 -17.48 -4.53 21.31
CA ARG A 49 -18.79 -4.12 21.86
C ARG A 49 -19.97 -4.77 21.15
N HIS A 50 -19.86 -5.03 19.85
CA HIS A 50 -20.93 -5.61 19.04
C HIS A 50 -20.77 -7.12 18.82
N PHE A 51 -19.73 -7.75 19.38
CA PHE A 51 -19.39 -9.14 19.09
C PHE A 51 -20.47 -10.12 19.56
N GLY A 52 -21.20 -9.81 20.64
CA GLY A 52 -22.36 -10.63 21.06
C GLY A 52 -23.46 -10.76 19.99
N SER A 53 -23.50 -9.87 19.00
CA SER A 53 -24.43 -9.95 17.85
C SER A 53 -23.83 -10.66 16.63
N PHE A 54 -22.59 -11.13 16.71
CA PHE A 54 -21.91 -11.83 15.63
C PHE A 54 -22.23 -13.34 15.68
N HIS A 55 -23.10 -13.78 14.76
CA HIS A 55 -23.65 -15.13 14.74
C HIS A 55 -22.88 -16.11 13.83
N GLY A 56 -21.58 -15.91 13.64
CA GLY A 56 -20.75 -16.78 12.78
C GLY A 56 -20.81 -16.43 11.29
N GLU A 57 -21.04 -15.16 10.97
CA GLU A 57 -20.75 -14.63 9.64
C GLU A 57 -19.24 -14.77 9.32
N GLN A 58 -18.82 -14.45 8.09
CA GLN A 58 -17.40 -14.42 7.79
C GLN A 58 -16.75 -13.26 8.58
N PRO A 59 -15.79 -13.52 9.49
CA PRO A 59 -15.26 -12.50 10.39
C PRO A 59 -14.52 -11.39 9.65
N ARG A 60 -13.85 -11.71 8.53
CA ARG A 60 -13.10 -10.75 7.72
C ARG A 60 -13.99 -9.67 7.09
N PRO A 61 -14.99 -9.99 6.24
CA PRO A 61 -15.94 -8.98 5.75
C PRO A 61 -16.65 -8.20 6.86
N TRP A 62 -17.02 -8.87 7.94
CA TRP A 62 -17.68 -8.22 9.08
C TRP A 62 -16.79 -7.15 9.72
N LEU A 63 -15.54 -7.49 10.05
CA LEU A 63 -14.59 -6.55 10.63
C LEU A 63 -14.24 -5.42 9.65
N LEU A 64 -14.01 -5.73 8.37
CA LEU A 64 -13.67 -4.72 7.36
C LEU A 64 -14.80 -3.70 7.14
N ALA A 65 -16.07 -4.11 7.28
CA ALA A 65 -17.20 -3.18 7.28
C ALA A 65 -17.14 -2.21 8.47
N ILE A 66 -16.76 -2.70 9.66
CA ILE A 66 -16.60 -1.87 10.86
C ILE A 66 -15.44 -0.88 10.68
N VAL A 67 -14.29 -1.33 10.16
CA VAL A 67 -13.14 -0.48 9.85
C VAL A 67 -13.53 0.65 8.90
N ARG A 68 -14.16 0.29 7.78
CA ARG A 68 -14.64 1.23 6.78
C ARG A 68 -15.57 2.28 7.39
N ASN A 69 -16.60 1.84 8.12
CA ASN A 69 -17.56 2.76 8.74
C ASN A 69 -16.90 3.67 9.79
N THR A 70 -15.91 3.16 10.51
CA THR A 70 -15.12 3.93 11.47
C THR A 70 -14.32 5.04 10.81
N TRP A 71 -13.67 4.74 9.68
CA TRP A 71 -13.02 5.76 8.84
C TRP A 71 -14.02 6.82 8.38
N PHE A 72 -15.15 6.43 7.76
CA PHE A 72 -16.09 7.40 7.17
C PHE A 72 -16.70 8.32 8.23
N THR A 73 -17.00 7.78 9.40
CA THR A 73 -17.50 8.55 10.53
C THR A 73 -16.46 9.58 10.99
N THR A 74 -15.19 9.18 11.09
CA THR A 74 -14.10 10.05 11.54
C THR A 74 -13.86 11.18 10.54
N CYS A 75 -13.79 10.83 9.25
CA CYS A 75 -13.60 11.80 8.17
C CYS A 75 -14.77 12.79 8.07
N GLN A 76 -16.01 12.32 8.22
CA GLN A 76 -17.18 13.21 8.20
C GLN A 76 -17.17 14.19 9.39
N LYS A 77 -16.79 13.74 10.59
CA LYS A 77 -16.64 14.62 11.76
C LYS A 77 -15.60 15.71 11.53
N ARG A 78 -14.45 15.38 10.94
CA ARG A 78 -13.40 16.37 10.61
C ARG A 78 -13.88 17.40 9.58
N LYS A 79 -14.57 16.95 8.52
CA LYS A 79 -15.21 17.86 7.55
C LYS A 79 -16.16 18.85 8.22
N SER A 80 -17.00 18.37 9.13
CA SER A 80 -17.94 19.21 9.87
C SER A 80 -17.26 20.17 10.84
N ALA A 81 -16.06 19.83 11.34
CA ALA A 81 -15.25 20.70 12.21
C ALA A 81 -14.47 21.78 11.44
N GLY A 82 -14.59 21.84 10.10
CA GLY A 82 -13.84 22.79 9.28
C GLY A 82 -12.38 22.40 9.07
N GLU A 83 -11.97 21.21 9.53
CA GLU A 83 -10.69 20.63 9.17
C GLU A 83 -10.74 20.18 7.72
N VAL A 84 -9.65 20.43 6.99
CA VAL A 84 -9.48 19.95 5.61
C VAL A 84 -9.34 18.43 5.67
N CYS A 85 -10.46 17.73 5.62
CA CYS A 85 -10.49 16.33 5.24
C CYS A 85 -10.43 16.28 3.71
N SER A 86 -9.31 16.77 3.17
CA SER A 86 -8.97 16.56 1.78
C SER A 86 -8.45 15.14 1.68
N TYR A 87 -9.20 14.33 0.96
CA TYR A 87 -8.78 13.00 0.55
C TYR A 87 -7.56 13.05 -0.39
N ASP A 88 -7.23 14.24 -0.92
CA ASP A 88 -6.10 14.49 -1.82
C ASP A 88 -4.83 15.00 -1.10
N ASP A 89 -4.90 15.46 0.17
CA ASP A 89 -3.77 16.18 0.79
C ASP A 89 -3.01 15.43 1.90
N LEU A 90 -3.36 14.17 2.20
CA LEU A 90 -2.60 13.39 3.19
C LEU A 90 -1.42 12.67 2.53
N HIS A 91 -0.38 13.44 2.21
CA HIS A 91 0.90 12.96 1.73
C HIS A 91 1.90 12.81 2.88
N GLU A 92 1.88 11.64 3.53
CA GLU A 92 3.02 11.21 4.34
C GLU A 92 3.71 10.04 3.63
N ASN A 93 4.97 10.25 3.21
CA ASN A 93 5.83 9.28 2.55
C ASN A 93 6.27 8.14 3.49
N GLN A 94 5.33 7.52 4.21
CA GLN A 94 5.60 6.30 4.97
C GLN A 94 5.28 5.09 4.09
N PRO A 95 6.21 4.14 3.94
CA PRO A 95 5.93 2.91 3.22
C PRO A 95 4.72 2.20 3.83
N LEU A 96 3.69 1.99 3.01
CA LEU A 96 2.59 1.08 3.32
C LEU A 96 3.13 -0.36 3.53
N PRO A 97 2.41 -1.23 4.25
CA PRO A 97 2.89 -2.57 4.60
C PRO A 97 3.48 -3.29 3.39
N ALA A 98 4.76 -3.65 3.50
CA ALA A 98 5.50 -4.28 2.43
C ALA A 98 5.05 -5.72 2.27
N TRP A 99 4.74 -6.08 1.02
CA TRP A 99 4.46 -7.41 0.56
C TRP A 99 5.74 -8.24 0.73
N HIS A 100 5.69 -9.33 1.51
CA HIS A 100 6.88 -10.10 1.81
C HIS A 100 6.69 -11.59 1.54
N ASP A 101 7.25 -12.01 0.41
CA ASP A 101 7.48 -13.40 0.07
C ASP A 101 8.99 -13.58 0.21
N GLY A 102 9.42 -14.09 1.36
CA GLY A 102 10.83 -14.12 1.75
C GLY A 102 11.61 -15.24 1.05
N GLN A 103 12.21 -14.97 -0.12
CA GLN A 103 13.24 -15.82 -0.77
C GLN A 103 14.11 -15.04 -1.79
N ASP A 104 14.21 -13.71 -1.73
CA ASP A 104 14.84 -12.93 -2.81
C ASP A 104 16.31 -12.57 -2.59
N SER A 105 17.03 -12.44 -3.70
CA SER A 105 18.33 -11.76 -3.70
C SER A 105 18.16 -10.26 -3.36
N PRO A 106 19.18 -9.57 -2.83
CA PRO A 106 19.10 -8.14 -2.52
C PRO A 106 18.67 -7.26 -3.71
N GLU A 107 19.09 -7.62 -4.92
CA GLU A 107 18.72 -6.92 -6.17
C GLU A 107 17.25 -7.16 -6.54
N GLN A 108 16.78 -8.41 -6.45
CA GLN A 108 15.37 -8.76 -6.71
C GLN A 108 14.44 -8.13 -5.66
N TRP A 109 14.88 -8.09 -4.40
CA TRP A 109 14.16 -7.40 -3.33
C TRP A 109 14.03 -5.91 -3.63
N LEU A 110 15.10 -5.25 -4.07
CA LEU A 110 15.05 -3.82 -4.40
C LEU A 110 14.11 -3.52 -5.57
N LEU A 111 14.18 -4.31 -6.64
CA LEU A 111 13.27 -4.17 -7.80
C LEU A 111 11.81 -4.40 -7.39
N ARG A 112 11.51 -5.42 -6.58
CA ARG A 112 10.17 -5.63 -6.04
C ARG A 112 9.70 -4.48 -5.18
N GLN A 113 10.58 -3.89 -4.35
CA GLN A 113 10.24 -2.72 -3.55
C GLN A 113 9.89 -1.51 -4.43
N GLU A 114 10.57 -1.34 -5.56
CA GLU A 114 10.23 -0.29 -6.53
C GLU A 114 8.89 -0.54 -7.21
N ASP A 115 8.62 -1.77 -7.66
CA ASP A 115 7.33 -2.16 -8.26
C ASP A 115 6.17 -1.97 -7.27
N VAL A 116 6.35 -2.38 -6.02
CA VAL A 116 5.39 -2.16 -4.94
C VAL A 116 5.16 -0.65 -4.77
N ARG A 117 6.22 0.16 -4.62
CA ARG A 117 6.08 1.62 -4.48
C ARG A 117 5.35 2.27 -5.67
N LEU A 118 5.61 1.79 -6.88
CA LEU A 118 4.95 2.25 -8.10
C LEU A 118 3.45 1.96 -8.07
N VAL A 119 3.06 0.71 -7.77
CA VAL A 119 1.64 0.33 -7.64
C VAL A 119 0.98 1.12 -6.52
N HIS A 120 1.68 1.34 -5.41
CA HIS A 120 1.18 2.13 -4.29
C HIS A 120 0.87 3.57 -4.68
N ARG A 121 1.83 4.27 -5.30
CA ARG A 121 1.62 5.62 -5.84
C ARG A 121 0.51 5.68 -6.88
N ALA A 122 0.40 4.66 -7.73
CA ALA A 122 -0.65 4.59 -8.72
C ALA A 122 -2.04 4.47 -8.07
N LEU A 123 -2.19 3.60 -7.06
CA LEU A 123 -3.43 3.47 -6.29
C LEU A 123 -3.80 4.77 -5.56
N GLU A 124 -2.81 5.51 -5.06
CA GLU A 124 -3.00 6.82 -4.42
C GLU A 124 -3.55 7.90 -5.38
N GLN A 125 -3.38 7.76 -6.68
CA GLN A 125 -3.98 8.68 -7.67
C GLN A 125 -5.45 8.36 -7.97
N LEU A 126 -5.95 7.20 -7.54
CA LEU A 126 -7.34 6.82 -7.78
C LEU A 126 -8.28 7.43 -6.73
N PRO A 127 -9.50 7.86 -7.11
CA PRO A 127 -10.52 8.24 -6.15
C PRO A 127 -10.89 7.08 -5.20
N VAL A 128 -11.24 7.41 -3.95
CA VAL A 128 -11.53 6.43 -2.86
C VAL A 128 -12.40 5.29 -3.32
N ALA A 129 -13.49 5.60 -4.01
CA ALA A 129 -14.50 4.62 -4.34
C ALA A 129 -13.98 3.51 -5.28
N TYR A 130 -12.94 3.79 -6.07
CA TYR A 130 -12.28 2.80 -6.93
C TYR A 130 -11.14 2.11 -6.20
N ARG A 131 -10.32 2.86 -5.45
CA ARG A 131 -9.23 2.32 -4.64
C ARG A 131 -9.74 1.30 -3.62
N GLU A 132 -10.80 1.65 -2.91
CA GLU A 132 -11.47 0.79 -1.92
C GLU A 132 -11.84 -0.58 -2.49
N VAL A 133 -12.56 -0.61 -3.62
CA VAL A 133 -13.00 -1.90 -4.19
C VAL A 133 -11.82 -2.70 -4.75
N LEU A 134 -10.76 -2.04 -5.24
CA LEU A 134 -9.54 -2.72 -5.70
C LEU A 134 -8.79 -3.34 -4.53
N VAL A 135 -8.60 -2.61 -3.42
CA VAL A 135 -7.97 -3.13 -2.21
C VAL A 135 -8.76 -4.33 -1.68
N LEU A 136 -10.07 -4.18 -1.51
CA LEU A 136 -10.91 -5.27 -1.03
C LEU A 136 -10.88 -6.50 -1.94
N ARG A 137 -10.70 -6.31 -3.26
CA ARG A 137 -10.69 -7.43 -4.22
C ARG A 137 -9.34 -8.08 -4.42
N GLU A 138 -8.32 -7.28 -4.67
CA GLU A 138 -7.01 -7.75 -5.14
C GLU A 138 -6.02 -7.95 -3.99
N LEU A 139 -6.21 -7.26 -2.86
CA LEU A 139 -5.35 -7.41 -1.66
C LEU A 139 -6.03 -8.28 -0.60
N GLU A 140 -7.30 -7.99 -0.32
CA GLU A 140 -8.05 -8.72 0.71
C GLU A 140 -8.77 -9.96 0.16
N GLU A 141 -8.66 -10.21 -1.16
CA GLU A 141 -9.21 -11.36 -1.89
C GLU A 141 -10.71 -11.61 -1.68
N LEU A 142 -11.46 -10.59 -1.30
CA LEU A 142 -12.88 -10.76 -0.99
C LEU A 142 -13.70 -11.08 -2.25
N PRO A 143 -14.70 -11.96 -2.14
CA PRO A 143 -15.67 -12.17 -3.21
C PRO A 143 -16.57 -10.94 -3.35
N TYR A 144 -17.10 -10.69 -4.56
CA TYR A 144 -17.86 -9.47 -4.86
C TYR A 144 -19.06 -9.23 -3.94
N ARG A 145 -19.70 -10.29 -3.46
CA ARG A 145 -20.81 -10.20 -2.48
C ARG A 145 -20.37 -9.60 -1.15
N ASP A 146 -19.15 -9.91 -0.70
CA ASP A 146 -18.64 -9.46 0.58
C ASP A 146 -18.05 -8.05 0.44
N ILE A 147 -17.46 -7.72 -0.71
CA ILE A 147 -17.12 -6.34 -1.06
C ILE A 147 -18.38 -5.46 -1.06
N ALA A 148 -19.48 -5.92 -1.63
CA ALA A 148 -20.75 -5.19 -1.66
C ALA A 148 -21.27 -4.89 -0.24
N ARG A 149 -21.13 -5.84 0.68
CA ARG A 149 -21.50 -5.68 2.11
C ARG A 149 -20.57 -4.69 2.82
N VAL A 150 -19.26 -4.84 2.65
CA VAL A 150 -18.26 -3.95 3.27
C VAL A 150 -18.44 -2.52 2.78
N ALA A 151 -18.51 -2.33 1.46
CA ALA A 151 -18.60 -1.02 0.83
C ALA A 151 -20.01 -0.41 0.82
N ASP A 152 -21.01 -1.14 1.32
CA ASP A 152 -22.43 -0.77 1.35
C ASP A 152 -22.94 -0.26 -0.01
N ILE A 153 -22.77 -1.09 -1.04
CA ILE A 153 -23.16 -0.81 -2.43
C ILE A 153 -23.71 -2.05 -3.13
N ALA A 154 -24.48 -1.86 -4.19
CA ALA A 154 -24.95 -2.97 -5.02
C ALA A 154 -23.78 -3.76 -5.66
N ILE A 155 -23.93 -5.08 -5.79
CA ILE A 155 -22.91 -5.95 -6.41
C ILE A 155 -22.58 -5.55 -7.86
N GLY A 156 -23.58 -5.07 -8.62
CA GLY A 156 -23.35 -4.52 -9.97
C GLY A 156 -22.46 -3.27 -9.95
N THR A 157 -22.59 -2.44 -8.91
CA THR A 157 -21.73 -1.28 -8.70
C THR A 157 -20.30 -1.71 -8.42
N VAL A 158 -20.09 -2.75 -7.59
CA VAL A 158 -18.76 -3.35 -7.34
C VAL A 158 -18.10 -3.74 -8.66
N MET A 159 -18.79 -4.50 -9.51
CA MET A 159 -18.26 -4.93 -10.81
C MET A 159 -17.89 -3.73 -11.70
N SER A 160 -18.78 -2.73 -11.80
CA SER A 160 -18.53 -1.54 -12.62
C SER A 160 -17.38 -0.67 -12.08
N ARG A 161 -17.20 -0.61 -10.76
CA ARG A 161 -16.11 0.12 -10.10
C ARG A 161 -14.79 -0.62 -10.26
N LEU A 162 -14.77 -1.95 -10.12
CA LEU A 162 -13.57 -2.75 -10.39
C LEU A 162 -13.13 -2.61 -11.85
N ALA A 163 -14.04 -2.72 -12.80
CA ALA A 163 -13.71 -2.58 -14.22
C ALA A 163 -13.10 -1.20 -14.55
N ARG A 164 -13.68 -0.12 -14.01
CA ARG A 164 -13.15 1.24 -14.19
C ARG A 164 -11.85 1.46 -13.41
N GLY A 165 -11.80 1.02 -12.15
CA GLY A 165 -10.64 1.13 -11.28
C GLY A 165 -9.41 0.46 -11.87
N ARG A 166 -9.54 -0.75 -12.43
CA ARG A 166 -8.42 -1.44 -13.09
C ARG A 166 -7.87 -0.65 -14.29
N ARG A 167 -8.74 -0.01 -15.08
CA ARG A 167 -8.29 0.86 -16.19
C ARG A 167 -7.58 2.10 -15.68
N MET A 168 -8.10 2.72 -14.62
CA MET A 168 -7.46 3.89 -13.99
C MET A 168 -6.10 3.53 -13.41
N LEU A 169 -6.00 2.39 -12.72
CA LEU A 169 -4.76 1.89 -12.16
C LEU A 169 -3.71 1.64 -13.25
N ALA A 170 -4.11 0.94 -14.33
CA ALA A 170 -3.21 0.69 -15.46
C ALA A 170 -2.71 1.99 -16.11
N ALA A 171 -3.58 2.99 -16.28
CA ALA A 171 -3.19 4.30 -16.81
C ALA A 171 -2.23 5.03 -15.85
N ALA A 172 -2.50 5.02 -14.54
CA ALA A 172 -1.65 5.66 -13.53
C ALA A 172 -0.26 5.02 -13.44
N VAL A 173 -0.19 3.68 -13.45
CA VAL A 173 1.09 2.95 -13.50
C VAL A 173 1.89 3.32 -14.75
N THR A 174 1.25 3.33 -15.92
CA THR A 174 1.90 3.69 -17.19
C THR A 174 2.45 5.12 -17.16
N ALA A 175 1.69 6.08 -16.64
CA ALA A 175 2.11 7.46 -16.53
C ALA A 175 3.31 7.63 -15.58
N LEU A 176 3.29 6.95 -14.43
CA LEU A 176 4.39 6.99 -13.46
C LEU A 176 5.67 6.33 -13.99
N GLN A 177 5.56 5.23 -14.76
CA GLN A 177 6.71 4.60 -15.41
C GLN A 177 7.36 5.54 -16.43
N GLN A 178 6.56 6.24 -17.24
CA GLN A 178 7.06 7.21 -18.21
C GLN A 178 7.78 8.38 -17.54
N GLN A 179 7.31 8.84 -16.39
CA GLN A 179 7.98 9.88 -15.59
C GLN A 179 9.31 9.39 -15.03
N GLY A 180 9.39 8.15 -14.53
CA GLY A 180 10.65 7.54 -14.09
C GLY A 180 11.70 7.44 -15.19
N THR A 181 11.28 7.04 -16.41
CA THR A 181 12.19 6.96 -17.57
C THR A 181 12.62 8.32 -18.12
N ALA A 182 11.80 9.36 -17.96
CA ALA A 182 12.13 10.72 -18.41
C ALA A 182 13.09 11.45 -17.46
N GLN A 183 13.21 10.99 -16.21
CA GLN A 183 14.13 11.54 -15.21
C GLN A 183 15.59 11.02 -15.34
N GLU A 184 15.85 10.02 -16.18
CA GLU A 184 17.22 9.61 -16.57
C GLU A 184 17.66 10.34 -17.86
N PRO A 185 18.20 11.57 -17.74
CA PRO A 185 19.49 11.82 -18.40
C PRO A 185 20.34 12.88 -17.66
N ALA A 186 21.50 12.52 -17.09
CA ALA A 186 22.62 13.45 -16.83
C ALA A 186 23.96 12.82 -16.35
N HIS A 187 24.05 11.53 -16.04
CA HIS A 187 25.36 10.88 -15.86
C HIS A 187 25.82 10.21 -17.17
N ALA A 188 25.95 11.05 -18.20
CA ALA A 188 26.79 10.72 -19.34
C ALA A 188 28.21 10.48 -18.82
N ARG A 189 28.60 9.22 -18.80
CA ARG A 189 29.99 8.74 -18.70
C ARG A 189 30.85 9.66 -19.59
N PRO A 190 31.90 10.33 -19.09
CA PRO A 190 32.77 11.09 -19.98
C PRO A 190 33.32 10.13 -21.04
N PRO A 191 33.45 10.54 -22.31
CA PRO A 191 34.10 9.71 -23.30
C PRO A 191 35.51 9.42 -22.78
N SER A 192 35.82 8.13 -22.64
CA SER A 192 37.15 7.64 -22.30
C SER A 192 38.12 8.24 -23.31
N GLY A 193 38.78 9.33 -22.91
CA GLY A 193 39.82 9.99 -23.67
C GLY A 193 40.88 8.97 -24.01
N ALA A 194 41.18 8.90 -25.30
CA ALA A 194 42.22 8.07 -25.86
C ALA A 194 43.52 8.21 -25.05
N LEU A 195 44.00 7.07 -24.53
CA LEU A 195 45.33 6.94 -23.97
C LEU A 195 46.34 7.18 -25.10
N ALA A 196 46.90 8.38 -25.15
CA ALA A 196 48.05 8.67 -26.00
C ALA A 196 49.24 7.80 -25.55
N PRO A 197 50.01 7.20 -26.48
CA PRO A 197 51.19 6.42 -26.13
C PRO A 197 52.32 7.34 -25.64
N ALA A 198 52.95 6.96 -24.54
CA ALA A 198 54.12 7.64 -23.99
C ALA A 198 55.32 7.59 -24.97
N PRO A 199 56.12 8.65 -25.09
CA PRO A 199 57.36 8.59 -25.87
C PRO A 199 58.43 7.82 -25.09
N HIS A 200 58.99 6.78 -25.72
CA HIS A 200 60.25 6.17 -25.33
C HIS A 200 61.40 7.16 -25.53
N PRO A 201 62.29 7.40 -24.55
CA PRO A 201 63.62 7.90 -24.84
C PRO A 201 64.53 6.73 -25.26
N ALA A 202 65.07 6.85 -26.47
CA ALA A 202 66.11 6.01 -27.03
C ALA A 202 67.48 6.36 -26.43
N GLY A 203 68.31 5.33 -26.17
CA GLY A 203 69.78 5.33 -26.17
C GLY A 203 70.52 6.32 -25.26
N GLU A 204 71.78 6.14 -24.87
CA GLU A 204 72.76 5.07 -24.93
C GLU A 204 74.00 5.66 -24.20
N THR A 205 75.02 4.83 -23.96
CA THR A 205 76.38 5.17 -23.47
C THR A 205 76.48 5.46 -21.96
N GLY A 206 77.38 4.86 -21.17
CA GLY A 206 78.64 4.16 -21.44
C GLY A 206 79.70 4.70 -20.46
N HIS A 207 80.65 3.85 -20.06
CA HIS A 207 81.79 4.10 -19.15
C HIS A 207 81.46 4.19 -17.65
N GLY A 208 82.23 3.62 -16.72
CA GLY A 208 83.56 3.03 -16.78
C GLY A 208 84.07 2.86 -15.34
N LEU A 209 85.03 1.96 -15.16
CA LEU A 209 85.69 1.57 -13.91
C LEU A 209 86.14 2.75 -13.03
N GLN A 210 85.99 2.62 -11.70
CA GLN A 210 87.07 2.36 -10.74
C GLN A 210 86.52 2.09 -9.34
#